data_AF-A0A7J7XTJ8-F1
#
_entry.id   AF-A0A7J7XTJ8-F1
#
_cell.length_a   1.000
_cell.length_b   1.000
_cell.length_c   1.000
_cell.angle_alpha   90.00
_cell.angle_beta   90.00
_cell.angle_gamma   90.00
#
_symmetry.space_group_name_H-M   'P 1'
#
loop_
_entity.id
_entity.type
_entity.pdbx_description
1 polymer ?
#
loop_
_entity_poly.entity_id
_entity_poly.type
_entity_poly.pdbx_seq_one_letter_code
_entity_poly.pdbx_strand_id
1 'polypeptide(L)'
;MGTSAETLVRFGRRSGQAKGCPEIKNLNEEDQDLYLPLLPSKVDLRQVTIIPHNEWERIRDSIDGLTRKAACLRAERKAKKDMHLRSQEVVKHWARTYAGIKEQKLKAKKKRDEELEAERQILDLEEEIYKQGERKKAIENAKQYQFYQTERLKNFHVLLGFS
;
A
#
# COMPACT_ATOMS: atom_id res chain seq x y z
N MET A 1 -12.79 -0.54 -36.49
CA MET A 1 -12.36 -1.88 -36.91
C MET A 1 -10.85 -1.83 -37.17
N GLY A 2 -10.04 -2.29 -36.22
CA GLY A 2 -8.58 -2.26 -36.31
C GLY A 2 -8.04 -3.42 -35.49
N THR A 3 -7.75 -4.51 -36.18
CA THR A 3 -7.32 -5.80 -35.66
C THR A 3 -5.81 -5.85 -35.39
N SER A 4 -5.46 -6.71 -34.43
CA SER A 4 -4.21 -7.46 -34.27
C SER A 4 -2.92 -6.71 -33.88
N ALA A 5 -2.47 -6.95 -32.65
CA ALA A 5 -1.13 -7.50 -32.39
C ALA A 5 -1.17 -8.27 -31.07
N GLU A 6 -1.56 -9.55 -31.14
CA GLU A 6 -1.41 -10.51 -30.06
C GLU A 6 0.08 -10.69 -29.75
N THR A 7 0.46 -10.47 -28.50
CA THR A 7 1.80 -10.76 -28.00
C THR A 7 2.00 -12.28 -27.93
N LEU A 8 2.64 -12.84 -28.94
CA LEU A 8 3.10 -14.23 -28.95
C LEU A 8 4.21 -14.40 -27.89
N VAL A 9 3.83 -14.72 -26.66
CA VAL A 9 4.76 -15.09 -25.58
C VAL A 9 5.34 -16.47 -25.88
N ARG A 10 6.51 -16.48 -26.53
CA ARG A 10 7.28 -17.67 -26.93
C ARG A 10 8.15 -18.23 -25.80
N PHE A 11 7.56 -18.71 -24.70
CA PHE A 11 8.31 -19.61 -23.80
C PHE A 11 7.38 -20.67 -23.18
N GLY A 12 7.61 -21.91 -23.60
CA GLY A 12 6.86 -23.09 -23.20
C GLY A 12 7.04 -23.42 -21.72
N ARG A 13 5.91 -23.56 -21.02
CA ARG A 13 5.80 -24.31 -19.78
C ARG A 13 5.07 -25.59 -20.11
N ARG A 14 5.77 -26.73 -20.08
CA ARG A 14 5.12 -28.04 -20.15
C ARG A 14 4.11 -28.10 -19.01
N SER A 15 2.82 -28.05 -19.33
CA SER A 15 1.74 -28.35 -18.40
C SER A 15 1.84 -29.84 -18.08
N GLY A 16 2.32 -30.17 -16.88
CA GLY A 16 2.22 -31.54 -16.37
C GLY A 16 0.74 -31.90 -16.27
N GLN A 17 0.35 -33.06 -16.80
CA GLN A 17 -0.99 -33.59 -16.57
C GLN A 17 -1.23 -33.77 -15.06
N ALA A 18 -2.41 -33.36 -14.62
CA ALA A 18 -2.90 -33.74 -13.29
C ALA A 18 -3.13 -35.26 -13.28
N LYS A 19 -2.32 -36.00 -12.51
CA LYS A 19 -2.61 -37.39 -12.18
C LYS A 19 -3.88 -37.39 -11.31
N GLY A 20 -4.93 -38.06 -11.77
CA GLY A 20 -6.11 -38.33 -10.96
C GLY A 20 -5.71 -39.15 -9.73
N CYS A 21 -6.15 -38.72 -8.56
CA CYS A 21 -6.06 -39.51 -7.33
C CYS A 21 -7.08 -40.63 -7.40
N PRO A 22 -6.70 -41.92 -7.33
CA PRO A 22 -7.66 -42.93 -6.90
C PRO A 22 -7.93 -42.71 -5.41
N GLU A 23 -9.21 -42.53 -5.10
CA GLU A 23 -9.74 -42.44 -3.74
C GLU A 23 -9.25 -43.64 -2.91
N ILE A 24 -8.57 -43.34 -1.80
CA ILE A 24 -8.18 -44.33 -0.81
C ILE A 24 -9.47 -44.71 -0.07
N LYS A 25 -10.03 -45.86 -0.41
CA LYS A 25 -11.06 -46.49 0.41
C LYS A 25 -10.40 -46.92 1.71
N ASN A 26 -10.82 -46.33 2.82
CA ASN A 26 -10.50 -46.79 4.16
C ASN A 26 -11.06 -48.20 4.33
N LEU A 27 -10.18 -49.16 4.61
CA LEU A 27 -10.52 -50.46 5.16
C LEU A 27 -9.71 -50.60 6.44
N ASN A 28 -10.32 -50.18 7.55
CA ASN A 28 -9.96 -50.69 8.85
C ASN A 28 -10.68 -52.02 8.99
N GLU A 29 -9.95 -53.10 9.27
CA GLU A 29 -10.09 -53.94 10.46
C GLU A 29 -9.32 -55.25 10.24
N GLU A 30 -8.65 -55.66 11.32
CA GLU A 30 -8.00 -56.96 11.56
C GLU A 30 -6.51 -57.06 11.17
N ASP A 31 -5.69 -56.52 12.06
CA ASP A 31 -4.27 -56.86 12.24
C ASP A 31 -4.14 -58.36 12.61
N GLN A 32 -4.02 -59.21 11.59
CA GLN A 32 -3.30 -60.47 11.71
C GLN A 32 -2.16 -60.44 10.71
N ASP A 33 -0.94 -60.46 11.26
CA ASP A 33 0.33 -60.52 10.54
C ASP A 33 0.33 -61.63 9.48
N LEU A 34 0.01 -61.28 8.24
CA LEU A 34 0.22 -62.14 7.08
C LEU A 34 1.17 -61.42 6.13
N TYR A 35 2.46 -61.52 6.45
CA TYR A 35 3.54 -61.32 5.49
C TYR A 35 3.39 -62.37 4.39
N LEU A 36 2.60 -62.06 3.37
CA LEU A 36 2.56 -62.83 2.13
C LEU A 36 3.90 -62.62 1.40
N PRO A 37 4.57 -63.69 0.91
CA PRO A 37 5.79 -63.51 0.13
C PRO A 37 5.41 -62.94 -1.24
N LEU A 38 5.60 -61.63 -1.41
CA LEU A 38 5.45 -60.86 -2.66
C LEU A 38 6.49 -61.23 -3.74
N LEU A 39 7.08 -62.42 -3.70
CA LEU A 39 8.07 -62.85 -4.69
C LEU A 39 7.37 -63.60 -5.84
N PRO A 40 7.59 -63.19 -7.11
CA PRO A 40 7.12 -63.96 -8.26
C PRO A 40 7.61 -65.41 -8.17
N SER A 41 6.73 -66.40 -8.35
CA SER A 41 6.99 -67.82 -8.04
C SER A 41 8.08 -68.50 -8.89
N LYS A 42 8.79 -67.77 -9.77
CA LYS A 42 9.84 -68.27 -10.65
C LYS A 42 11.18 -67.55 -10.45
N VAL A 43 11.45 -67.04 -9.26
CA VAL A 43 12.75 -66.43 -8.92
C VAL A 43 13.49 -67.36 -7.96
N ASP A 44 14.69 -67.79 -8.35
CA ASP A 44 15.59 -68.55 -7.48
C ASP A 44 15.87 -67.74 -6.20
N LEU A 45 15.40 -68.24 -5.04
CA LEU A 45 15.60 -67.60 -3.73
C LEU A 45 17.08 -67.40 -3.38
N ARG A 46 17.98 -68.20 -4.00
CA ARG A 46 19.43 -68.07 -3.87
C ARG A 46 20.01 -66.83 -4.58
N GLN A 47 19.26 -66.19 -5.47
CA GLN A 47 19.64 -64.98 -6.19
C GLN A 47 19.05 -63.70 -5.58
N VAL A 48 18.23 -63.81 -4.54
CA VAL A 48 17.62 -62.65 -3.87
C VAL A 48 18.61 -62.06 -2.86
N THR A 49 19.09 -60.85 -3.14
CA THR A 49 19.93 -60.10 -2.20
C THR A 49 19.01 -59.43 -1.16
N ILE A 50 18.97 -59.97 0.06
CA ILE A 50 18.22 -59.38 1.16
C ILE A 50 19.04 -58.24 1.75
N ILE A 51 18.55 -57.01 1.60
CA ILE A 51 19.19 -55.83 2.18
C ILE A 51 18.71 -55.68 3.64
N PRO A 52 19.61 -55.73 4.63
CA PRO A 52 19.22 -55.52 6.03
C PRO A 52 18.76 -54.07 6.24
N HIS A 53 17.89 -53.85 7.23
CA HIS A 53 17.19 -52.58 7.41
C HIS A 53 18.12 -51.36 7.53
N ASN A 54 19.23 -51.52 8.25
CA ASN A 54 20.28 -50.51 8.41
C ASN A 54 20.95 -50.08 7.09
N GLU A 55 21.19 -51.03 6.18
CA GLU A 55 21.76 -50.77 4.86
C GLU A 55 20.77 -50.04 3.95
N TRP A 56 19.49 -50.38 4.06
CA TRP A 56 18.41 -49.67 3.37
C TRP A 56 18.28 -48.21 3.84
N GLU A 57 18.33 -47.97 5.15
CA GLU A 57 18.32 -46.60 5.70
C GLU A 57 19.54 -45.80 5.23
N ARG A 58 20.75 -46.39 5.24
CA ARG A 58 21.95 -45.72 4.72
C ARG A 58 21.81 -45.31 3.27
N ILE A 59 21.28 -46.20 2.42
CA ILE A 59 21.05 -45.90 1.00
C ILE A 59 20.04 -44.76 0.87
N ARG A 60 18.93 -44.81 1.62
CA ARG A 60 17.91 -43.75 1.62
C ARG A 60 18.48 -42.41 2.05
N ASP A 61 19.22 -42.36 3.17
CA ASP A 61 19.82 -41.13 3.69
C ASP A 61 20.90 -40.57 2.76
N SER A 62 21.64 -41.43 2.04
CA SER A 62 22.63 -41.00 1.06
C SER A 62 21.98 -40.32 -0.16
N ILE A 63 20.80 -40.80 -0.56
CA ILE A 63 20.02 -40.27 -1.69
C ILE A 63 19.29 -38.98 -1.28
N ASP A 64 18.61 -39.00 -0.13
CA ASP A 64 17.77 -37.90 0.35
C ASP A 64 18.54 -36.79 1.06
N GLY A 65 19.79 -37.02 1.46
CA GLY A 65 20.59 -36.10 2.26
C GLY A 65 20.77 -34.72 1.61
N LEU A 66 20.97 -34.65 0.29
CA LEU A 66 21.09 -33.37 -0.43
C LEU A 66 19.75 -32.64 -0.50
N THR A 67 18.65 -33.36 -0.74
CA THR A 67 17.29 -32.81 -0.79
C THR A 67 16.87 -32.25 0.56
N ARG A 68 17.14 -32.98 1.64
CA ARG A 68 16.87 -32.56 3.02
C ARG A 68 17.67 -31.31 3.39
N LYS A 69 18.97 -31.28 3.10
CA LYS A 69 19.82 -30.10 3.31
C LYS A 69 19.33 -28.88 2.52
N ALA A 70 18.94 -29.08 1.25
CA ALA A 70 18.39 -28.00 0.43
C ALA A 70 17.05 -27.49 0.98
N ALA A 71 16.17 -28.36 1.46
CA ALA A 71 14.92 -28.00 2.11
C ALA A 71 15.17 -27.20 3.40
N CYS A 72 16.10 -27.64 4.26
CA CYS A 72 16.50 -26.93 5.47
C CYS A 72 17.00 -25.51 5.16
N LEU A 73 17.91 -25.36 4.20
CA LEU A 73 18.43 -24.03 3.81
C LEU A 73 17.35 -23.12 3.20
N ARG A 74 16.34 -23.68 2.51
CA ARG A 74 15.21 -22.90 2.00
C ARG A 74 14.29 -22.45 3.13
N ALA A 75 14.00 -23.34 4.08
CA ALA A 75 13.21 -23.02 5.26
C ALA A 75 13.88 -21.94 6.12
N GLU A 76 15.18 -22.06 6.35
CA GLU A 76 15.96 -21.07 7.10
C GLU A 76 15.96 -19.69 6.41
N ARG A 77 16.21 -19.65 5.09
CA ARG A 77 16.12 -18.39 4.32
C ARG A 77 14.72 -17.78 4.37
N LYS A 78 13.68 -18.61 4.31
CA LYS A 78 12.29 -18.15 4.42
C LYS A 78 12.03 -17.56 5.81
N ALA A 79 12.40 -18.27 6.88
CA ALA A 79 12.25 -17.80 8.24
C ALA A 79 12.99 -16.48 8.49
N LYS A 80 14.21 -16.32 7.96
CA LYS A 80 14.98 -15.08 8.05
C LYS A 80 14.29 -13.92 7.33
N LYS A 81 13.76 -14.15 6.12
CA LYS A 81 12.99 -13.14 5.37
C LYS A 81 11.71 -12.76 6.12
N ASP A 82 10.97 -13.73 6.63
CA ASP A 82 9.73 -13.50 7.38
C ASP A 82 10.01 -12.74 8.68
N MET A 83 11.12 -13.03 9.36
CA MET A 83 11.57 -12.25 10.52
C MET A 83 11.94 -10.82 10.13
N HIS A 84 12.67 -10.62 9.04
CA HIS A 84 13.03 -9.28 8.57
C HIS A 84 11.80 -8.43 8.22
N LEU A 85 10.81 -9.01 7.54
CA LEU A 85 9.54 -8.33 7.23
C LEU A 85 8.79 -7.92 8.50
N ARG A 86 8.74 -8.80 9.51
CA ARG A 86 8.16 -8.47 10.82
C ARG A 86 8.89 -7.32 11.49
N SER A 87 10.23 -7.33 11.47
CA SER A 87 11.03 -6.24 12.05
C SER A 87 10.80 -4.91 11.30
N GLN A 88 10.71 -4.92 9.97
CA GLN A 88 10.43 -3.71 9.20
C GLN A 88 9.07 -3.12 9.57
N GLU A 89 8.05 -3.96 9.75
CA GLU A 89 6.71 -3.48 10.12
C GLU A 89 6.71 -2.78 11.48
N VAL A 90 7.41 -3.33 12.48
CA VAL A 90 7.57 -2.68 13.79
C VAL A 90 8.28 -1.33 13.67
N VAL A 91 9.31 -1.23 12.84
CA VAL A 91 10.08 0.02 12.64
C VAL A 91 9.25 1.10 11.95
N LYS A 92 8.29 0.76 11.08
CA LYS A 92 7.39 1.74 10.47
C LYS A 92 6.55 2.48 11.52
N HIS A 93 6.09 1.77 12.54
CA HIS A 93 5.26 2.33 13.61
C HIS A 93 6.08 2.96 14.75
N TRP A 94 7.41 2.94 14.68
CA TRP A 94 8.24 3.64 15.65
C TRP A 94 8.13 5.16 15.48
N ALA A 95 7.67 5.81 16.55
CA ALA A 95 7.29 7.23 16.59
C ALA A 95 8.41 8.22 16.23
N ARG A 96 9.69 7.80 16.23
CA ARG A 96 10.86 8.66 16.02
C ARG A 96 11.76 8.22 14.87
N THR A 97 11.22 7.56 13.85
CA THR A 97 11.98 7.27 12.62
C THR A 97 12.25 8.56 11.85
N TYR A 98 13.48 8.76 11.38
CA TYR A 98 13.89 9.96 10.63
C TYR A 98 12.97 10.27 9.43
N ALA A 99 12.56 9.23 8.70
CA ALA A 99 11.60 9.36 7.59
C ALA A 99 10.26 9.94 8.05
N GLY A 100 9.71 9.45 9.16
CA GLY A 100 8.46 9.95 9.74
C GLY A 100 8.58 11.40 10.22
N ILE A 101 9.69 11.75 10.86
CA ILE A 101 9.96 13.13 11.31
C ILE A 101 10.05 14.09 10.11
N LYS A 102 10.71 13.69 9.02
CA LYS A 102 10.81 14.50 7.79
C LYS A 102 9.44 14.73 7.18
N GLU A 103 8.61 13.70 7.09
CA GLU A 103 7.25 13.79 6.55
C GLU A 103 6.36 14.69 7.41
N GLN A 104 6.43 14.55 8.74
CA GLN A 104 5.71 15.42 9.68
C GLN A 104 6.12 16.89 9.54
N LYS A 105 7.42 17.18 9.43
CA LYS A 105 7.92 18.55 9.19
C LYS A 105 7.40 19.12 7.89
N LEU A 106 7.35 18.32 6.82
CA LEU A 106 6.83 18.75 5.53
C LEU A 106 5.33 19.04 5.61
N LYS A 107 4.54 18.17 6.24
CA LYS A 107 3.11 18.37 6.48
C LYS A 107 2.85 19.63 7.32
N ALA A 108 3.60 19.82 8.40
CA ALA A 108 3.50 20.99 9.27
C ALA A 108 3.89 22.29 8.54
N LYS A 109 4.85 22.24 7.62
CA LYS A 109 5.20 23.38 6.77
C LYS A 109 4.06 23.73 5.83
N LYS A 110 3.52 22.75 5.10
CA LYS A 110 2.39 22.96 4.19
C LYS A 110 1.18 23.59 4.90
N LYS A 111 0.79 23.06 6.06
CA LYS A 111 -0.32 23.61 6.86
C LYS A 111 -0.09 25.09 7.23
N ARG A 112 1.13 25.43 7.66
CA ARG A 112 1.50 26.83 7.95
C ARG A 112 1.45 27.72 6.72
N ASP A 113 1.95 27.23 5.59
CA ASP A 113 1.95 28.00 4.35
C ASP A 113 0.49 28.23 3.87
N GLU A 114 -0.38 27.21 3.98
CA GLU A 114 -1.83 27.30 3.68
C GLU A 114 -2.56 28.29 4.61
N GLU A 115 -2.26 28.27 5.92
CA GLU A 115 -2.83 29.23 6.89
C GLU A 115 -2.40 30.67 6.58
N LEU A 116 -1.12 30.89 6.26
CA LEU A 116 -0.59 32.20 5.87
C LEU A 116 -1.20 32.72 4.55
N GLU A 117 -1.42 31.86 3.57
CA GLU A 117 -2.09 32.25 2.33
C GLU A 117 -3.56 32.61 2.57
N ALA A 118 -4.26 31.89 3.45
CA ALA A 118 -5.63 32.22 3.82
C ALA A 118 -5.72 33.57 4.54
N GLU A 119 -4.81 33.86 5.48
CA GLU A 119 -4.74 35.16 6.16
C GLU A 119 -4.48 36.31 5.17
N ARG A 120 -3.60 36.10 4.18
CA ARG A 120 -3.34 37.09 3.13
C ARG A 120 -4.58 37.38 2.29
N GLN A 121 -5.35 36.34 1.92
CA GLN A 121 -6.58 36.52 1.16
C GLN A 121 -7.63 37.33 1.95
N ILE A 122 -7.73 37.10 3.26
CA ILE A 122 -8.63 37.87 4.13
C ILE A 122 -8.20 39.35 4.15
N LEU A 123 -6.91 39.61 4.32
CA LEU A 123 -6.36 40.96 4.33
C LEU A 123 -6.64 41.70 3.01
N ASP A 124 -6.44 41.05 1.87
CA ASP A 124 -6.72 41.63 0.55
C ASP A 124 -8.20 42.05 0.42
N LEU A 125 -9.12 41.23 0.92
CA LEU A 125 -10.56 41.53 0.94
C LEU A 125 -10.89 42.69 1.88
N GLU A 126 -10.31 42.71 3.08
CA GLU A 126 -10.49 43.79 4.06
C GLU A 126 -10.00 45.13 3.49
N GLU A 127 -8.83 45.14 2.83
CA GLU A 127 -8.30 46.32 2.16
C GLU A 127 -9.21 46.80 1.02
N GLU A 128 -9.79 45.89 0.24
CA GLU A 128 -10.70 46.25 -0.83
C GLU A 128 -11.98 46.89 -0.27
N ILE A 129 -12.56 46.31 0.79
CA ILE A 129 -13.72 46.88 1.50
C ILE A 129 -13.40 48.26 2.04
N TYR A 130 -12.22 48.43 2.67
CA TYR A 130 -11.78 49.71 3.19
C TYR A 130 -11.67 50.78 2.09
N LYS A 131 -11.00 50.46 0.98
CA LYS A 131 -10.86 51.35 -0.19
C LYS A 131 -12.22 51.70 -0.79
N GLN A 132 -13.15 50.74 -0.87
CA GLN A 132 -14.51 51.02 -1.33
C GLN A 132 -15.26 51.95 -0.37
N GLY A 133 -15.08 51.77 0.94
CA GLY A 133 -15.62 52.66 1.98
C GLY A 133 -15.14 54.10 1.80
N GLU A 134 -13.83 54.29 1.65
CA GLU A 134 -13.23 55.61 1.42
C GLU A 134 -13.73 56.26 0.12
N ARG A 135 -13.83 55.48 -0.96
CA ARG A 135 -14.43 55.96 -2.23
C ARG A 135 -15.87 56.44 -2.04
N LYS A 136 -16.70 55.68 -1.30
CA LYS A 136 -18.08 56.07 -1.00
C LYS A 136 -18.15 57.36 -0.19
N LYS A 137 -17.34 57.49 0.86
CA LYS A 137 -17.26 58.71 1.68
C LYS A 137 -16.86 59.93 0.85
N ALA A 138 -15.86 59.79 -0.01
CA ALA A 138 -15.44 60.88 -0.90
C ALA A 138 -16.55 61.32 -1.86
N ILE A 139 -17.29 60.36 -2.44
CA ILE A 139 -18.44 60.64 -3.32
C ILE A 139 -19.56 61.32 -2.54
N GLU A 140 -19.88 60.86 -1.34
CA GLU A 140 -20.93 61.45 -0.51
C GLU A 140 -20.59 62.88 -0.09
N ASN A 141 -19.35 63.12 0.35
CA ASN A 141 -18.88 64.46 0.67
C ASN A 141 -18.95 65.38 -0.56
N ALA A 142 -18.52 64.92 -1.73
CA ALA A 142 -18.64 65.68 -2.98
C ALA A 142 -20.11 65.99 -3.33
N LYS A 143 -21.03 65.04 -3.14
CA LYS A 143 -22.47 65.26 -3.33
C LYS A 143 -23.02 66.30 -2.35
N GLN A 144 -22.61 66.27 -1.08
CA GLN A 144 -22.99 67.26 -0.09
C GLN A 144 -22.51 68.65 -0.51
N TYR A 145 -21.23 68.81 -0.88
CA TYR A 145 -20.72 70.08 -1.40
C TYR A 145 -21.48 70.58 -2.62
N GLN A 146 -21.74 69.71 -3.61
CA GLN A 146 -22.55 70.06 -4.78
C GLN A 146 -23.96 70.51 -4.40
N PHE A 147 -24.60 69.80 -3.46
CA PHE A 147 -25.93 70.13 -2.94
C PHE A 147 -25.93 71.53 -2.29
N TYR A 148 -25.00 71.81 -1.38
CA TYR A 148 -24.84 73.13 -0.75
C TYR A 148 -24.53 74.26 -1.75
N GLN A 149 -23.90 73.96 -2.87
CA GLN A 149 -23.63 74.97 -3.90
C GLN A 149 -24.87 75.39 -4.71
N THR A 150 -25.95 74.61 -4.70
CA THR A 150 -27.18 74.98 -5.42
C THR A 150 -27.83 76.24 -4.85
N GLU A 151 -28.22 77.18 -5.72
CA GLU A 151 -28.75 78.50 -5.30
C GLU A 151 -29.98 78.41 -4.40
N ARG A 152 -30.76 77.33 -4.56
CA ARG A 152 -31.96 77.09 -3.76
C ARG A 152 -31.66 76.96 -2.27
N LEU A 153 -30.54 76.35 -1.89
CA LEU A 153 -30.12 76.23 -0.49
C LEU A 153 -29.34 77.42 0.01
N LYS A 154 -28.55 78.09 -0.84
CA LYS A 154 -27.89 79.34 -0.47
C LYS A 154 -28.92 80.38 -0.03
N ASN A 155 -30.01 80.53 -0.78
CA ASN A 155 -31.11 81.42 -0.42
C ASN A 155 -31.83 80.98 0.86
N PHE A 156 -31.99 79.67 1.08
CA PHE A 156 -32.59 79.14 2.32
C PHE A 156 -31.71 79.36 3.56
N HIS A 157 -30.39 79.20 3.47
CA HIS A 157 -29.45 79.44 4.60
C HIS A 157 -29.38 80.93 4.96
N VAL A 158 -29.39 81.81 3.95
CA VAL A 158 -29.50 83.26 4.15
C VAL A 158 -30.82 83.61 4.85
N LEU A 159 -31.94 83.00 4.46
CA LEU A 159 -33.25 83.23 5.07
C LEU A 159 -33.34 82.74 6.52
N LEU A 160 -32.66 81.63 6.85
CA LEU A 160 -32.63 81.06 8.20
C LEU A 160 -31.56 81.68 9.11
N GLY A 161 -30.79 82.66 8.63
CA GLY A 161 -29.81 83.39 9.44
C GLY A 161 -28.54 82.62 9.80
N PHE A 162 -28.30 81.47 9.17
CA PHE A 162 -27.04 80.74 9.30
C PHE A 162 -26.07 81.32 8.25
N SER A 163 -25.23 82.28 8.66
CA SER A 163 -24.17 82.85 7.80
C SER A 163 -22.93 81.98 7.75
#